data_AF-A0A8T7DWN5-F1
#
_entry.id   AF-A0A8T7DWN5-F1
#
_cell.length_a   1.000
_cell.length_b   1.000
_cell.length_c   1.000
_cell.angle_alpha   90.00
_cell.angle_beta   90.00
_cell.angle_gamma   90.00
#
_symmetry.space_group_name_H-M   'P 1'
#
loop_
_entity.id
_entity.type
_entity.pdbx_description
1 polymer ?
#
loop_
_entity_poly.entity_id
_entity_poly.type
_entity_poly.pdbx_seq_one_letter_code
_entity_poly.pdbx_strand_id
1 'polypeptide(L)' 'MLCVDCHTTNNQVIAWPFAAYQPDCAGCHADDYIPGPHDGATVSELRDCSGSCHIQGVNRSNEHRPSAGEW' A
#
# COMPACT_ATOMS: atom_id res chain seq x y z
N MET A 1 -8.83 -2.12 6.08
CA MET A 1 -9.22 -1.98 4.67
C MET A 1 -9.94 -3.25 4.24
N LEU A 2 -11.06 -3.14 3.53
CA LEU A 2 -11.73 -4.23 2.83
C LEU A 2 -11.35 -4.20 1.34
N CYS A 3 -11.52 -5.31 0.62
CA CYS A 3 -11.17 -5.39 -0.79
C CYS A 3 -11.88 -4.30 -1.63
N VAL A 4 -13.14 -4.01 -1.27
CA VAL A 4 -13.99 -3.03 -1.97
C VAL A 4 -13.52 -1.58 -1.82
N ASP A 5 -12.66 -1.30 -0.85
CA ASP A 5 -12.12 0.05 -0.64
C ASP A 5 -11.14 0.43 -1.77
N CYS A 6 -10.46 -0.56 -2.37
CA CYS A 6 -9.59 -0.40 -3.55
C CYS A 6 -10.28 -0.84 -4.86
N HIS A 7 -11.12 -1.86 -4.80
CA HIS A 7 -11.86 -2.41 -5.95
C HIS A 7 -13.24 -1.79 -6.07
N THR A 8 -13.28 -0.48 -6.35
CA THR A 8 -14.53 0.30 -6.40
C THR A 8 -15.37 0.08 -7.67
N THR A 9 -14.83 -0.66 -8.65
CA THR A 9 -15.51 -0.97 -9.91
C THR A 9 -15.40 -2.45 -10.24
N ASN A 10 -16.30 -2.96 -11.08
CA ASN A 10 -16.26 -4.34 -11.57
C ASN A 10 -15.23 -4.51 -12.70
N ASN A 11 -13.96 -4.24 -12.40
CA ASN A 11 -12.84 -4.36 -13.32
C ASN A 11 -11.63 -4.99 -12.61
N GLN A 12 -10.80 -5.69 -13.37
CA GLN A 12 -9.54 -6.26 -12.90
C GLN A 12 -8.46 -5.18 -12.66
N VAL A 13 -8.61 -4.02 -13.32
CA VAL A 13 -7.77 -2.85 -13.08
C VAL A 13 -8.40 -2.00 -11.98
N ILE A 14 -7.67 -1.78 -10.89
CA ILE A 14 -8.10 -0.87 -9.82
C ILE A 14 -7.91 0.59 -10.22
N ALA A 15 -8.81 1.45 -9.74
CA ALA A 15 -8.61 2.89 -9.81
C ALA A 15 -7.68 3.29 -8.66
N TRP A 16 -6.46 3.70 -9.01
CA TRP A 16 -5.46 4.09 -8.02
C TRP A 16 -5.70 5.53 -7.54
N PRO A 17 -6.01 5.74 -6.24
CA PRO A 17 -6.19 7.10 -5.72
C PRO A 17 -4.92 7.94 -5.87
N PHE A 18 -3.75 7.32 -5.68
CA PHE A 18 -2.44 7.96 -5.78
C PHE A 18 -1.60 7.34 -6.89
N ALA A 19 -1.97 7.66 -8.15
CA ALA A 19 -1.40 7.01 -9.32
C ALA A 19 0.13 7.11 -9.48
N ALA A 20 0.78 8.10 -8.84
CA ALA A 20 2.23 8.25 -8.88
C ALA A 20 3.01 7.18 -8.08
N TYR A 21 2.33 6.48 -7.17
CA TYR A 21 2.94 5.48 -6.28
C TYR A 21 2.61 4.03 -6.67
N GLN A 22 1.96 3.82 -7.81
CA GLN A 22 1.71 2.48 -8.33
C GLN A 22 3.03 1.75 -8.61
N PRO A 23 3.11 0.42 -8.40
CA PRO A 23 2.07 -0.49 -7.88
C PRO A 23 2.18 -0.76 -6.36
N ASP A 24 2.85 0.12 -5.63
CA ASP A 24 3.21 -0.11 -4.22
C ASP A 24 2.06 0.28 -3.26
N CYS A 25 2.25 0.02 -1.96
CA CYS A 25 1.27 0.29 -0.91
C CYS A 25 0.76 1.74 -0.95
N ALA A 26 1.67 2.70 -1.15
CA ALA A 26 1.34 4.12 -1.22
C ALA A 26 0.40 4.47 -2.39
N GLY A 27 0.26 3.60 -3.41
CA GLY A 27 -0.73 3.80 -4.48
C GLY A 27 -2.16 3.91 -3.96
N CYS A 28 -2.45 3.27 -2.82
CA CYS A 28 -3.75 3.36 -2.12
C CYS A 28 -3.65 4.04 -0.75
N HIS A 29 -2.49 3.98 -0.09
CA HIS A 29 -2.30 4.39 1.31
C HIS A 29 -1.42 5.62 1.52
N ALA A 30 -1.19 6.45 0.49
CA ALA A 30 -0.32 7.63 0.65
C ALA A 30 -0.84 8.63 1.70
N ASP A 31 -2.17 8.81 1.80
CA ASP A 31 -2.78 9.68 2.79
C ASP A 31 -2.74 9.12 4.23
N ASP A 32 -2.49 7.81 4.38
CA ASP A 32 -2.31 7.17 5.69
C ASP A 32 -0.87 7.35 6.22
N TYR A 33 0.04 7.90 5.41
CA TYR A 33 1.43 8.08 5.78
C TYR A 33 1.60 9.10 6.93
N ILE A 34 2.18 8.64 8.03
CA ILE A 34 2.52 9.50 9.18
C ILE A 34 4.04 9.73 9.23
N PRO A 35 4.57 10.95 9.06
CA PRO A 35 6.02 11.17 9.01
C PRO A 35 6.77 10.81 10.30
N GLY A 36 6.13 10.95 11.46
CA GLY A 36 6.79 10.84 12.78
C GLY A 36 7.58 9.55 13.00
N PRO A 37 6.96 8.36 12.83
CA PRO A 37 7.64 7.06 13.02
C PRO A 37 8.68 6.69 11.96
N HIS A 38 8.86 7.51 10.92
CA HIS A 38 9.67 7.16 9.74
C HIS A 38 10.95 8.00 9.63
N ASP A 39 11.46 8.53 10.76
CA ASP A 39 12.75 9.24 10.84
C ASP A 39 12.95 10.33 9.78
N GLY A 40 11.87 11.01 9.38
CA GLY A 40 11.90 12.08 8.39
C GLY A 40 11.98 11.63 6.93
N ALA A 41 11.87 10.33 6.65
CA ALA A 41 11.65 9.83 5.30
C ALA A 41 10.33 10.38 4.73
N THR A 42 10.15 10.24 3.43
CA THR A 42 8.93 10.60 2.72
C THR A 42 8.18 9.33 2.29
N VAL A 43 6.88 9.48 2.03
CA VAL A 43 6.06 8.41 1.44
C VAL A 43 6.63 7.92 0.10
N SER A 44 7.34 8.77 -0.65
CA SER A 44 7.96 8.39 -1.93
C SER A 44 9.18 7.47 -1.72
N GLU A 45 9.95 7.71 -0.66
CA GLU A 45 11.09 6.87 -0.27
C GLU A 45 10.62 5.55 0.35
N LEU A 46 9.45 5.55 0.99
CA LEU A 46 8.84 4.39 1.67
C LEU A 46 7.53 3.92 1.00
N ARG A 47 7.46 4.01 -0.34
CA ARG A 47 6.24 3.69 -1.09
C ARG A 47 5.72 2.25 -0.87
N ASP A 48 6.64 1.33 -0.53
CA ASP A 48 6.37 -0.06 -0.15
C ASP A 48 6.73 -0.30 1.32
N CYS A 49 5.73 -0.20 2.19
CA CYS A 49 5.89 -0.32 3.64
C CYS A 49 5.98 -1.80 4.12
N SER A 50 5.60 -2.74 3.25
CA SER A 50 5.24 -4.13 3.59
C SER A 50 6.44 -5.07 3.84
N GLY A 51 7.67 -4.62 3.56
CA GLY A 51 8.86 -5.48 3.57
C GLY A 51 9.86 -5.25 4.71
N SER A 52 9.88 -4.05 5.31
CA SER A 52 10.96 -3.65 6.22
C SER A 52 10.47 -3.31 7.63
N CYS A 53 9.29 -2.69 7.76
CA CYS A 53 8.82 -2.18 9.06
C CYS A 53 7.39 -2.62 9.39
N HIS A 54 6.49 -2.72 8.41
CA HIS A 54 5.09 -3.13 8.62
C HIS A 54 4.86 -4.58 8.18
N ILE A 55 5.44 -5.51 8.93
CA ILE A 55 5.24 -6.97 8.76
C ILE A 55 4.39 -7.52 9.91
N GLN A 56 3.44 -8.42 9.61
CA GLN A 56 2.70 -9.20 10.61
C GLN A 56 3.18 -10.66 10.60
N GLY A 57 4.33 -10.92 11.24
CA GLY A 57 4.97 -12.23 11.24
C GLY A 57 5.60 -12.58 9.89
N VAL A 58 5.38 -13.79 9.38
CA VAL A 58 5.80 -14.18 8.00
C VAL A 58 4.89 -13.61 6.90
N ASN A 59 3.73 -13.05 7.26
CA ASN A 59 2.83 -12.37 6.33
C ASN A 59 3.05 -10.85 6.41
N ARG A 60 3.19 -10.23 5.24
CA ARG A 60 3.49 -8.81 5.09
C ARG A 60 2.23 -7.98 5.34
N SER A 61 2.13 -7.31 6.50
CA SER A 61 0.97 -6.47 6.88
C SER A 61 -0.39 -7.23 6.85
N ASN A 62 -1.49 -6.64 7.33
CA ASN A 62 -2.83 -7.21 7.08
C ASN A 62 -3.40 -6.75 5.72
N GLU A 63 -2.62 -5.96 5.00
CA GLU A 63 -2.94 -5.35 3.74
C GLU A 63 -2.31 -6.18 2.61
N HIS A 64 -3.14 -6.60 1.66
CA HIS A 64 -2.64 -7.32 0.49
C HIS A 64 -1.76 -6.40 -0.36
N ARG A 65 -0.69 -6.95 -0.94
CA ARG A 65 0.18 -6.20 -1.84
C ARG A 65 -0.38 -6.29 -3.27
N PRO A 66 -0.73 -5.17 -3.94
CA PRO A 66 -1.30 -5.20 -5.29
C PRO A 66 -0.39 -5.87 -6.33
N SER A 67 0.93 -5.79 -6.12
CA SER A 67 1.94 -6.38 -6.99
C SER A 67 2.31 -7.83 -6.62
N ALA A 68 1.84 -8.36 -5.49
CA ALA A 68 1.99 -9.78 -5.19
C ALA A 68 0.86 -10.51 -5.93
N GLY A 69 1.21 -11.37 -6.89
CA GLY A 69 0.25 -12.02 -7.77
C GLY A 69 -0.73 -12.98 -7.08
N GLU A 70 -0.68 -13.13 -5.76
CA GLU A 70 -1.48 -14.05 -4.96
C GLU A 70 -2.04 -13.32 -3.72
N TRP A 71 -3.33 -13.58 -3.44
CA TRP A 71 -4.13 -13.00 -2.35
C TRP A 71 -4.07 -13.85 -1.09
#